data_AF-A0A7C9AX80-F1
#
_entry.id   AF-A0A7C9AX80-F1
#
_cell.length_a   1.000
_cell.length_b   1.000
_cell.length_c   1.000
_cell.angle_alpha   90.00
_cell.angle_beta   90.00
_cell.angle_gamma   90.00
#
_symmetry.space_group_name_H-M   'P 1'
#
loop_
_entity.id
_entity.type
_entity.pdbx_description
1 polymer ?
#
loop_
_entity_poly.entity_id
_entity_poly.type
_entity_poly.pdbx_seq_one_letter_code
_entity_poly.pdbx_strand_id
1 'polypeptide(L)'
;LLDAEIDAAYAALEDAGFRKMEVIVTETGWASRGDQNEAAATLENARIYNYNLRKRLALRKGTPFRPKTMLKVYVFAIFNEDMKPGPTSERNFGLWKPDGTISYDVGLPAFQSSAAASSFLSIKDIRAQGWMTPHSLAFTTSTMILFLLLRS
;
A
#
# COMPACT_ATOMS: atom_id res chain seq x y z
N LEU A 1 21.68 13.74 8.41
CA LEU A 1 21.67 12.56 9.29
C LEU A 1 21.76 11.28 8.48
N LEU A 2 20.79 10.97 7.61
CA LEU A 2 20.79 9.77 6.77
C LEU A 2 22.13 9.49 6.04
N ASP A 3 22.67 10.48 5.33
CA ASP A 3 23.94 10.30 4.61
C ASP A 3 25.10 9.91 5.56
N ALA A 4 25.13 10.45 6.78
CA ALA A 4 26.17 10.15 7.75
C ALA A 4 26.03 8.74 8.36
N GLU A 5 24.80 8.26 8.57
CA GLU A 5 24.54 6.89 9.04
C GLU A 5 24.94 5.86 7.99
N ILE A 6 24.64 6.13 6.72
CA ILE A 6 25.06 5.29 5.59
C ILE A 6 26.59 5.31 5.45
N ASP A 7 27.22 6.48 5.59
CA ASP A 7 28.68 6.62 5.54
C ASP A 7 29.37 5.90 6.71
N ALA A 8 28.78 5.91 7.90
CA ALA A 8 29.27 5.16 9.05
C ALA A 8 29.20 3.64 8.80
N ALA A 9 28.10 3.15 8.21
CA ALA A 9 27.99 1.74 7.83
C ALA A 9 29.03 1.34 6.77
N TYR A 10 29.25 2.17 5.75
CA TYR A 10 30.32 1.95 4.78
C TYR A 10 31.71 1.96 5.41
N ALA A 11 31.98 2.90 6.31
CA ALA A 11 33.28 2.98 7.00
C ALA A 11 33.55 1.71 7.82
N ALA A 12 32.56 1.20 8.54
CA ALA A 12 32.68 -0.06 9.29
C ALA A 12 32.91 -1.27 8.37
N LEU A 13 32.22 -1.34 7.23
CA LEU A 13 32.43 -2.40 6.23
C LEU A 13 33.83 -2.33 5.61
N GLU A 14 34.36 -1.14 5.36
CA GLU A 14 35.72 -0.99 4.84
C GLU A 14 36.78 -1.45 5.84
N ASP A 15 36.62 -1.09 7.12
CA ASP A 15 37.52 -1.50 8.22
C ASP A 15 37.52 -3.02 8.40
N ALA A 16 36.35 -3.65 8.28
CA ALA A 16 36.19 -5.11 8.29
C ALA A 16 36.65 -5.82 6.99
N GLY A 17 37.15 -5.08 5.98
CA GLY A 17 37.67 -5.63 4.73
C GLY A 17 36.64 -5.84 3.61
N PHE A 18 35.37 -5.52 3.83
CA PHE A 18 34.26 -5.67 2.87
C PHE A 18 34.05 -4.42 2.00
N ARG A 19 35.12 -3.88 1.41
CA ARG A 19 35.10 -2.58 0.70
C ARG A 19 34.11 -2.46 -0.46
N LYS A 20 33.73 -3.59 -1.07
CA LYS A 20 32.80 -3.66 -2.22
C LYS A 20 31.36 -3.97 -1.82
N MET A 21 31.08 -4.19 -0.54
CA MET A 21 29.73 -4.49 -0.06
C MET A 21 28.83 -3.25 -0.23
N GLU A 22 27.64 -3.45 -0.78
CA GLU A 22 26.63 -2.39 -0.91
C GLU A 22 25.85 -2.26 0.40
N VAL A 23 25.59 -1.01 0.81
CA VAL A 23 24.67 -0.70 1.91
C VAL A 23 23.31 -0.36 1.32
N ILE A 24 22.28 -1.06 1.79
CA ILE A 24 20.87 -0.81 1.46
C ILE A 24 20.17 -0.44 2.77
N VAL A 25 19.48 0.69 2.79
CA VAL A 25 18.68 1.09 3.95
C VAL A 25 17.33 0.37 3.86
N THR A 26 17.14 -0.63 4.70
CA THR A 26 15.92 -1.46 4.70
C THR A 26 14.75 -0.77 5.37
N GLU A 27 15.00 0.14 6.30
CA GLU A 27 13.96 0.84 7.05
C GLU A 27 14.45 2.24 7.40
N THR A 28 13.64 3.25 7.08
CA THR A 28 13.81 4.60 7.61
C THR A 28 12.51 5.36 7.50
N GLY A 29 12.19 6.19 8.48
CA GLY A 29 10.92 6.90 8.53
C GLY A 29 10.80 7.73 9.80
N TRP A 30 9.63 8.33 9.97
CA TRP A 30 9.37 9.19 11.12
C TRP A 30 7.90 9.12 11.51
N ALA A 31 7.63 8.87 12.79
CA ALA A 31 6.28 8.70 13.30
C ALA A 31 5.51 10.03 13.33
N SER A 32 4.24 9.98 12.92
CA SER A 32 3.35 11.13 12.85
C SER A 32 2.62 11.46 14.15
N ARG A 33 2.65 10.53 15.12
CA ARG A 33 2.06 10.70 16.44
C ARG A 33 2.78 9.80 17.44
N GLY A 34 3.24 10.37 18.56
CA GLY A 34 3.80 9.62 19.67
C GLY A 34 3.07 9.87 20.99
N ASP A 35 3.61 9.28 22.06
CA ASP A 35 3.20 9.54 23.44
C ASP A 35 3.66 10.94 23.92
N GLN A 36 3.23 11.35 25.12
CA GLN A 36 3.54 12.69 25.66
C GLN A 36 5.05 12.96 25.81
N ASN A 37 5.84 11.91 26.02
CA ASN A 37 7.30 11.98 26.10
C ASN A 37 8.00 11.87 24.72
N GLU A 38 7.26 11.71 23.63
CA GLU A 38 7.78 11.59 22.26
C GLU A 38 7.50 12.87 21.45
N ALA A 39 7.91 14.03 21.97
CA ALA A 39 7.60 15.34 21.41
C ALA A 39 8.02 15.54 19.94
N ALA A 40 8.95 14.72 19.44
CA ALA A 40 9.42 14.77 18.06
C ALA A 40 8.51 14.00 17.09
N ALA A 41 7.66 13.09 17.57
CA ALA A 41 6.74 12.29 16.76
C ALA A 41 5.46 13.09 16.44
N THR A 42 5.61 14.06 15.55
CA THR A 42 4.54 14.96 15.11
C THR A 42 4.25 14.78 13.62
N LEU A 43 3.02 15.12 13.22
CA LEU A 43 2.60 15.06 11.82
C LEU A 43 3.49 15.94 10.92
N GLU A 44 3.90 17.11 11.42
CA GLU A 44 4.78 18.03 10.69
C GLU A 44 6.18 17.43 10.48
N ASN A 45 6.80 16.87 11.52
CA ASN A 45 8.12 16.26 11.40
C ASN A 45 8.10 15.03 10.49
N ALA A 46 7.06 14.19 10.62
CA ALA A 46 6.87 13.03 9.74
C ALA A 46 6.77 13.43 8.27
N ARG A 47 5.98 14.46 7.99
CA ARG A 47 5.83 15.02 6.64
C ARG A 47 7.16 15.56 6.12
N ILE A 48 7.86 16.39 6.89
CA ILE A 48 9.13 16.99 6.49
C ILE A 48 10.16 15.91 6.19
N TYR A 49 10.32 14.93 7.09
CA TYR A 49 11.29 13.85 6.95
C TYR A 49 11.02 13.03 5.68
N ASN A 50 9.82 12.47 5.54
CA ASN A 50 9.49 11.57 4.44
C ASN A 50 9.42 12.29 3.08
N TYR A 51 8.96 13.54 3.05
CA TYR A 51 8.99 14.36 1.84
C TYR A 51 10.43 14.68 1.40
N ASN A 52 11.31 15.02 2.34
CA ASN A 52 12.72 15.29 2.05
C ASN A 52 13.47 14.01 1.67
N LEU A 53 13.15 12.86 2.26
CA LEU A 53 13.66 11.56 1.86
C LEU A 53 13.32 11.29 0.38
N ARG A 54 12.06 11.45 -0.02
CA ARG A 54 11.63 11.31 -1.42
C ARG A 54 12.42 12.23 -2.34
N LYS A 55 12.56 13.51 -1.98
CA LYS A 55 13.37 14.49 -2.74
C LYS A 55 14.84 14.05 -2.83
N ARG A 56 15.43 13.60 -1.73
CA ARG A 56 16.83 13.16 -1.64
C ARG A 56 17.10 11.96 -2.55
N LEU A 57 16.17 11.02 -2.65
CA LEU A 57 16.25 9.86 -3.54
C LEU A 57 16.05 10.24 -5.01
N ALA A 58 15.17 11.20 -5.30
CA ALA A 58 14.95 11.70 -6.67
C ALA A 58 16.20 12.33 -7.29
N LEU A 59 17.16 12.82 -6.48
CA LEU A 59 18.44 13.33 -6.97
C LEU A 59 19.34 12.26 -7.58
N ARG A 60 19.10 10.96 -7.28
CA ARG A 60 19.91 9.82 -7.77
C ARG A 60 21.41 9.97 -7.50
N LYS A 61 21.77 10.61 -6.38
CA LYS A 61 23.16 10.78 -5.92
C LYS A 61 23.43 9.91 -4.70
N GLY A 62 24.66 9.41 -4.58
CA GLY A 62 25.13 8.76 -3.36
C GLY A 62 25.40 9.72 -2.22
N THR A 63 25.99 9.21 -1.15
CA THR A 63 26.44 9.99 0.01
C THR A 63 27.80 10.65 -0.24
N PRO A 64 28.26 11.57 0.64
CA PRO A 64 29.62 12.12 0.55
C PRO A 64 30.74 11.07 0.50
N PHE A 65 30.66 9.99 1.30
CA PHE A 65 31.68 8.92 1.27
C PHE A 65 31.57 8.00 0.04
N ARG A 66 30.36 7.83 -0.51
CA ARG A 66 30.09 7.00 -1.70
C ARG A 66 29.32 7.78 -2.78
N PRO A 67 29.89 8.84 -3.38
CA PRO A 67 29.13 9.77 -4.23
C PRO A 67 28.64 9.14 -5.55
N LYS A 68 29.32 8.08 -6.01
CA LYS A 68 29.01 7.36 -7.25
C LYS A 68 28.01 6.20 -7.07
N THR A 69 27.64 5.87 -5.85
CA THR A 69 26.72 4.75 -5.55
C THR A 69 25.34 5.33 -5.23
N MET A 70 24.36 5.06 -6.09
CA MET A 70 23.01 5.55 -5.86
C MET A 70 22.39 4.91 -4.60
N LEU A 71 21.70 5.72 -3.79
CA LEU A 71 21.04 5.23 -2.58
C LEU A 71 19.88 4.29 -2.92
N LYS A 72 19.81 3.18 -2.18
CA LYS A 72 18.64 2.27 -2.13
C LYS A 72 18.08 2.33 -0.72
N VAL A 73 16.84 2.83 -0.61
CA VAL A 73 16.21 3.10 0.68
C VAL A 73 14.75 2.70 0.61
N TYR A 74 14.30 1.96 1.62
CA TYR A 74 12.90 1.60 1.83
C TYR A 74 12.34 2.43 2.99
N VAL A 75 11.19 3.07 2.76
CA VAL A 75 10.50 3.86 3.78
C VAL A 75 9.78 2.92 4.74
N PHE A 76 9.93 3.17 6.03
CA PHE A 76 9.16 2.53 7.08
C PHE A 76 8.06 3.51 7.55
N ALA A 77 6.78 3.27 7.29
CA ALA A 77 6.21 2.15 6.54
C ALA A 77 5.07 2.63 5.62
N ILE A 78 4.46 1.71 4.88
CA ILE A 78 3.32 2.05 4.01
C ILE A 78 2.10 2.41 4.86
N PHE A 79 1.72 1.57 5.81
CA PHE A 79 0.52 1.76 6.62
C PHE A 79 0.83 2.00 8.10
N ASN A 80 -0.07 2.70 8.79
CA ASN A 80 -0.11 2.68 10.24
C ASN A 80 -0.53 1.28 10.70
N GLU A 81 0.27 0.68 11.58
CA GLU A 81 0.06 -0.69 12.06
C GLU A 81 -0.46 -0.64 13.50
N ASP A 82 -1.77 -0.73 13.67
CA ASP A 82 -2.47 -0.56 14.95
C ASP A 82 -2.14 -1.61 16.01
N MET A 83 -1.73 -2.81 15.58
CA MET A 83 -1.33 -3.92 16.44
C MET A 83 0.14 -3.90 16.86
N LYS A 84 0.95 -2.91 16.46
CA LYS A 84 2.35 -2.85 16.91
C LYS A 84 2.44 -2.62 18.43
N PRO A 85 3.24 -3.43 19.15
CA PRO A 85 3.48 -3.23 20.57
C PRO A 85 4.34 -1.97 20.80
N GLY A 86 4.38 -1.50 22.05
CA GLY A 86 5.26 -0.39 22.43
C GLY A 86 4.57 0.98 22.40
N PRO A 87 5.35 2.07 22.30
CA PRO A 87 4.86 3.45 22.34
C PRO A 87 3.87 3.78 21.23
N THR A 88 3.15 4.90 21.36
CA THR A 88 2.21 5.34 20.31
C THR A 88 2.88 5.60 18.97
N SER A 89 4.15 6.03 18.96
CA SER A 89 4.93 6.23 17.73
C SER A 89 4.97 4.99 16.84
N GLU A 90 5.14 3.80 17.42
CA GLU A 90 5.23 2.52 16.70
C GLU A 90 4.02 2.26 15.79
N ARG A 91 2.83 2.74 16.18
CA ARG A 91 1.58 2.56 15.43
C ARG A 91 1.35 3.66 14.38
N ASN A 92 2.26 4.62 14.22
CA ASN A 92 2.02 5.86 13.47
C ASN A 92 3.13 6.26 12.48
N PHE A 93 3.93 5.28 12.00
CA PHE A 93 4.95 5.47 10.97
C PHE A 93 4.40 5.49 9.53
N GLY A 94 3.17 5.02 9.32
CA GLY A 94 2.58 4.85 7.99
C GLY A 94 2.41 6.15 7.21
N LEU A 95 2.82 6.13 5.94
CA LEU A 95 2.47 7.16 4.96
C LEU A 95 0.95 7.23 4.73
N TRP A 96 0.25 6.10 4.88
CA TRP A 96 -1.22 5.98 4.83
C TRP A 96 -1.78 5.37 6.12
N LYS A 97 -3.07 5.59 6.34
CA LYS A 97 -3.87 4.90 7.35
C LYS A 97 -4.35 3.54 6.83
N PRO A 98 -4.85 2.64 7.70
CA PRO A 98 -5.33 1.33 7.29
C PRO A 98 -6.47 1.36 6.25
N ASP A 99 -7.24 2.45 6.20
CA ASP A 99 -8.32 2.67 5.23
C ASP A 99 -7.84 3.17 3.86
N GLY A 100 -6.52 3.31 3.66
CA GLY A 100 -5.92 3.81 2.41
C GLY A 100 -5.91 5.33 2.28
N THR A 101 -6.45 6.07 3.25
CA THR A 101 -6.35 7.54 3.28
C THR A 101 -4.94 7.97 3.68
N ILE A 102 -4.54 9.16 3.22
CA ILE A 102 -3.20 9.70 3.48
C ILE A 102 -3.07 10.08 4.97
N SER A 103 -1.97 9.66 5.61
CA SER A 103 -1.64 10.11 6.98
C SER A 103 -1.18 11.57 6.98
N TYR A 104 -0.33 11.93 6.02
CA TYR A 104 0.20 13.27 5.78
C TYR A 104 0.73 13.37 4.34
N ASP A 105 0.63 14.55 3.73
CA ASP A 105 0.95 14.73 2.30
C ASP A 105 2.47 14.79 2.03
N VAL A 106 2.98 13.73 1.40
CA VAL A 106 4.36 13.62 0.91
C VAL A 106 4.47 13.76 -0.62
N GLY A 107 3.40 14.16 -1.29
CA GLY A 107 3.29 14.25 -2.74
C GLY A 107 3.08 12.90 -3.43
N LEU A 108 2.37 11.99 -2.76
CA LEU A 108 1.93 10.69 -3.28
C LEU A 108 0.39 10.63 -3.24
N PRO A 109 -0.26 9.98 -4.22
CA PRO A 109 -1.72 9.88 -4.24
C PRO A 109 -2.24 8.96 -3.13
N ALA A 110 -3.50 9.15 -2.72
CA ALA A 110 -4.21 8.19 -1.88
C ALA A 110 -4.44 6.88 -2.65
N PHE A 111 -4.53 5.76 -1.94
CA PHE A 111 -4.97 4.52 -2.56
C PHE A 111 -6.46 4.64 -2.92
N GLN A 112 -6.83 4.30 -4.15
CA GLN A 112 -8.24 4.13 -4.49
C GLN A 112 -8.76 2.91 -3.72
N SER A 113 -9.84 3.09 -2.96
CA SER A 113 -10.50 1.98 -2.28
C SER A 113 -10.97 0.98 -3.32
N SER A 114 -10.35 -0.21 -3.34
CA SER A 114 -10.78 -1.35 -4.16
C SER A 114 -11.89 -2.15 -3.48
N ALA A 115 -12.54 -1.61 -2.45
CA ALA A 115 -13.77 -2.20 -1.94
C ALA A 115 -14.69 -2.40 -3.15
N ALA A 116 -14.96 -3.67 -3.50
CA ALA A 116 -15.96 -3.97 -4.50
C ALA A 116 -17.17 -3.13 -4.14
N ALA A 117 -17.61 -2.25 -5.04
CA ALA A 117 -18.87 -1.56 -4.86
C ALA A 117 -19.84 -2.65 -4.50
N SER A 118 -20.31 -2.66 -3.25
CA SER A 118 -21.27 -3.64 -2.81
C SER A 118 -22.43 -3.45 -3.76
N SER A 119 -22.57 -4.35 -4.71
CA SER A 119 -23.76 -4.47 -5.54
C SER A 119 -24.82 -5.00 -4.60
N PHE A 120 -25.30 -4.12 -3.72
CA PHE A 120 -26.66 -4.17 -3.27
C PHE A 120 -27.48 -3.97 -4.53
N LEU A 121 -27.70 -5.05 -5.28
CA LEU A 121 -28.97 -5.22 -5.95
C LEU A 121 -29.98 -5.07 -4.81
N SER A 122 -30.52 -3.87 -4.70
CA SER A 122 -31.57 -3.55 -3.77
C SER A 122 -32.68 -4.56 -4.03
N ILE A 123 -32.95 -5.45 -3.08
CA ILE A 123 -34.09 -6.39 -3.15
C ILE A 123 -35.41 -5.64 -3.41
N LYS A 124 -35.45 -4.31 -3.21
CA LYS A 124 -36.59 -3.46 -3.59
C LYS A 124 -36.79 -3.36 -5.10
N ASP A 125 -35.75 -3.46 -5.92
CA ASP A 125 -35.87 -3.36 -7.39
C ASP A 125 -36.40 -4.66 -8.04
N ILE A 126 -36.22 -5.81 -7.39
CA ILE A 126 -36.77 -7.11 -7.86
C ILE A 126 -38.30 -7.15 -7.70
N ARG A 127 -38.89 -6.35 -6.79
CA ARG A 127 -40.34 -6.34 -6.55
C ARG A 127 -41.12 -5.49 -7.56
N ALA A 128 -40.46 -4.65 -8.34
CA ALA A 128 -41.10 -3.74 -9.30
C ALA A 128 -41.42 -4.39 -10.67
N GLN A 129 -41.04 -5.66 -10.90
CA GLN A 129 -41.28 -6.38 -12.17
C GLN A 129 -42.29 -7.53 -12.05
N GLY A 130 -43.03 -7.63 -10.95
CA GLY A 130 -44.08 -8.63 -10.79
C GLY A 130 -45.47 -8.04 -10.89
N TRP A 131 -46.09 -8.04 -12.08
CA TRP A 131 -47.52 -8.35 -12.30
C TRP A 131 -47.90 -8.45 -13.80
N MET A 132 -48.00 -9.71 -14.24
CA MET A 132 -48.97 -10.38 -15.15
C MET A 132 -49.57 -9.69 -16.39
N THR A 133 -49.59 -10.45 -17.49
CA THR A 133 -50.81 -10.66 -18.31
C THR A 133 -51.01 -12.17 -18.60
N PRO A 134 -52.24 -12.73 -18.55
CA PRO A 134 -52.51 -14.16 -18.80
C PRO A 134 -53.18 -14.41 -20.18
N HIS A 135 -53.59 -15.67 -20.41
CA HIS A 135 -54.39 -16.29 -21.51
C HIS A 135 -53.55 -17.08 -22.52
N SER A 136 -53.80 -18.34 -22.92
CA SER A 136 -54.74 -19.42 -22.57
C SER A 136 -54.20 -20.72 -23.23
N LEU A 137 -54.61 -21.88 -22.71
CA LEU A 137 -54.27 -23.22 -23.19
C LEU A 137 -54.46 -23.46 -24.70
N ALA A 138 -53.51 -24.15 -25.33
CA ALA A 138 -53.76 -25.03 -26.46
C ALA A 138 -52.80 -26.24 -26.43
N PHE A 139 -53.36 -27.43 -26.25
CA PHE A 139 -52.72 -28.74 -26.41
C PHE A 139 -52.58 -29.07 -27.91
N THR A 140 -51.45 -29.66 -28.35
CA THR A 140 -51.38 -30.85 -29.23
C THR A 140 -49.93 -31.38 -29.46
N THR A 141 -49.65 -32.50 -28.80
CA THR A 141 -48.98 -33.78 -29.19
C THR A 141 -47.85 -33.90 -30.25
N SER A 142 -46.84 -34.72 -29.87
CA SER A 142 -46.12 -35.79 -30.63
C SER A 142 -44.96 -35.36 -31.57
N THR A 143 -43.81 -36.03 -31.67
CA THR A 143 -43.29 -37.36 -31.26
C THR A 143 -41.75 -37.30 -31.13
N MET A 144 -41.20 -38.25 -30.37
CA MET A 144 -39.77 -38.61 -30.27
C MET A 144 -39.01 -38.65 -31.63
N ILE A 145 -37.69 -38.44 -31.59
CA ILE A 145 -36.69 -39.48 -31.90
C ILE A 145 -35.32 -39.00 -31.40
N LEU A 146 -34.89 -39.61 -30.30
CA LEU A 146 -33.51 -39.73 -29.87
C LEU A 146 -32.95 -40.96 -30.58
N PHE A 147 -32.31 -40.81 -31.74
CA PHE A 147 -31.37 -41.80 -32.27
C PHE A 147 -30.44 -41.11 -33.27
N LEU A 148 -29.15 -41.24 -33.00
CA LEU A 148 -27.96 -41.07 -33.87
C LEU A 148 -26.94 -40.07 -33.32
N LEU A 149 -26.31 -40.49 -32.22
CA LEU A 149 -24.85 -40.51 -32.20
C LEU A 149 -24.35 -41.38 -33.37
N LEU A 150 -23.19 -41.00 -33.91
CA LEU A 150 -22.27 -41.74 -34.79
C LEU A 150 -22.34 -41.45 -36.32
N ARG A 151 -21.17 -41.03 -36.85
CA ARG A 151 -20.74 -40.71 -38.24
C ARG A 151 -20.96 -39.25 -38.65
N SER A 152 -19.94 -38.46 -39.00
CA SER A 152 -18.57 -38.71 -39.46
C SER A 152 -17.63 -37.59 -39.01
#